data_AF-A0A7X8HE97-F1
#
_entry.id   AF-A0A7X8HE97-F1
#
_cell.length_a   1.000
_cell.length_b   1.000
_cell.length_c   1.000
_cell.angle_alpha   90.00
_cell.angle_beta   90.00
_cell.angle_gamma   90.00
#
_symmetry.space_group_name_H-M   'P 1'
#
loop_
_entity.id
_entity.type
_entity.pdbx_description
1 polymer ?
#
loop_
_entity_poly.entity_id
_entity_poly.type
_entity_poly.pdbx_seq_one_letter_code
_entity_poly.pdbx_strand_id
1 'polypeptide(L)'
;MKKPCMLLLFGFLLALSLWAAGGEATVQVKETILRDQPTFTGKTLGILKYGAKVSILEEKSGWARVSAEGGKLQGWVHGSAITKKSVALSSQGGTGTGATSAEVSLAGKGFSAAVEAQYRSQNAALDFATIDAMEKVRFRPDELKAFLAAGGILPKGGL
;
A
#
# COMPACT_ATOMS: atom_id res chain seq x y z
N MET A 1 51.17 -26.55 -37.67
CA MET A 1 49.70 -26.46 -37.89
C MET A 1 49.03 -26.20 -36.55
N LYS A 2 48.32 -25.06 -36.43
CA LYS A 2 47.05 -24.83 -35.71
C LYS A 2 46.97 -25.30 -34.22
N LYS A 3 46.72 -24.53 -33.16
CA LYS A 3 46.52 -23.12 -32.78
C LYS A 3 46.66 -23.08 -31.22
N PRO A 4 47.21 -22.02 -30.60
CA PRO A 4 47.02 -21.73 -29.17
C PRO A 4 45.68 -20.99 -28.95
N CYS A 5 45.42 -20.52 -27.73
CA CYS A 5 44.28 -19.66 -27.28
C CYS A 5 43.27 -20.45 -26.41
N MET A 6 43.50 -20.56 -25.11
CA MET A 6 43.19 -19.51 -24.11
C MET A 6 41.67 -19.38 -23.90
N LEU A 7 41.22 -19.94 -22.77
CA LEU A 7 40.46 -19.19 -21.78
C LEU A 7 39.22 -18.45 -22.31
N LEU A 8 38.24 -19.16 -22.89
CA LEU A 8 36.98 -18.52 -23.33
C LEU A 8 35.80 -19.50 -23.31
N LEU A 9 35.60 -20.18 -22.18
CA LEU A 9 34.37 -20.94 -21.91
C LEU A 9 33.95 -20.85 -20.44
N PHE A 10 34.12 -19.68 -19.83
CA PHE A 10 33.68 -19.39 -18.46
C PHE A 10 33.06 -18.00 -18.34
N GLY A 11 32.49 -17.48 -19.44
CA GLY A 11 32.10 -16.07 -19.56
C GLY A 11 30.88 -15.87 -20.44
N PHE A 12 29.81 -16.65 -20.25
CA PHE A 12 28.51 -16.30 -20.82
C PHE A 12 27.33 -16.89 -20.05
N LEU A 13 27.44 -16.92 -18.72
CA LEU A 13 26.28 -17.05 -17.84
C LEU A 13 26.39 -16.02 -16.71
N LEU A 14 26.85 -14.81 -17.04
CA LEU A 14 26.57 -13.65 -16.21
C LEU A 14 25.09 -13.33 -16.45
N ALA A 15 24.22 -14.08 -15.76
CA ALA A 15 22.83 -13.71 -15.62
C ALA A 15 22.82 -12.25 -15.21
N LEU A 16 22.31 -11.38 -16.09
CA LEU A 16 21.90 -10.05 -15.71
C LEU A 16 20.75 -10.23 -14.73
N SER A 17 21.08 -10.49 -13.47
CA SER A 17 20.26 -10.06 -12.37
C SER A 17 20.28 -8.54 -12.43
N LEU A 18 19.35 -8.00 -13.22
CA LEU A 18 18.82 -6.65 -13.04
C LEU A 18 18.31 -6.62 -11.61
N TRP A 19 19.22 -6.33 -10.68
CA TRP A 19 18.86 -5.94 -9.34
C TRP A 19 18.14 -4.61 -9.53
N ALA A 20 16.80 -4.69 -9.55
CA ALA A 20 15.97 -3.51 -9.51
C ALA A 20 16.43 -2.74 -8.28
N ALA A 21 17.10 -1.61 -8.52
CA ALA A 21 17.57 -0.69 -7.50
C ALA A 21 16.34 0.04 -6.94
N GLY A 22 15.52 -0.73 -6.24
CA GLY A 22 14.23 -0.32 -5.75
C GLY A 22 14.25 -0.24 -4.25
N GLY A 23 14.09 0.98 -3.71
CA GLY A 23 14.06 1.20 -2.27
C GLY A 23 12.98 0.35 -1.59
N GLU A 24 13.28 -0.20 -0.42
CA GLU A 24 12.30 -0.93 0.37
C GLU A 24 11.26 0.02 0.96
N ALA A 25 10.00 -0.38 0.95
CA ALA A 25 8.91 0.32 1.59
C ALA A 25 7.98 -0.67 2.28
N THR A 26 7.21 -0.16 3.25
CA THR A 26 6.22 -0.94 3.99
C THR A 26 4.85 -0.29 3.84
N VAL A 27 3.81 -1.11 3.76
CA VAL A 27 2.42 -0.62 3.75
C VAL A 27 2.05 -0.08 5.14
N GLN A 28 1.63 1.19 5.21
CA GLN A 28 1.29 1.88 6.45
C GLN A 28 -0.23 1.96 6.72
N VAL A 29 -1.05 1.57 5.75
CA VAL A 29 -2.52 1.54 5.88
C VAL A 29 -3.01 0.11 6.14
N LYS A 30 -4.23 -0.04 6.69
CA LYS A 30 -4.81 -1.36 6.99
C LYS A 30 -4.76 -2.29 5.78
N GLU A 31 -5.23 -1.80 4.64
CA GLU A 31 -5.25 -2.49 3.36
C GLU A 31 -5.08 -1.46 2.23
N THR A 32 -4.36 -1.84 1.17
CA THR A 32 -4.22 -1.07 -0.06
C THR A 32 -4.36 -1.97 -1.28
N ILE A 33 -4.88 -1.42 -2.37
CA ILE A 33 -5.11 -2.15 -3.61
C ILE A 33 -3.93 -1.95 -4.54
N LEU A 34 -3.33 -3.06 -4.98
CA LEU A 34 -2.34 -3.09 -6.05
C LEU A 34 -3.08 -3.03 -7.39
N ARG A 35 -2.74 -2.03 -8.21
CA ARG A 35 -3.41 -1.75 -9.48
C ARG A 35 -2.51 -1.97 -10.69
N ASP A 36 -3.09 -2.16 -11.86
CA ASP A 36 -2.35 -2.30 -13.12
C ASP A 36 -1.84 -0.97 -13.67
N GLN A 37 -2.55 0.12 -13.40
CA GLN A 37 -2.23 1.49 -13.80
C GLN A 37 -2.13 2.41 -12.57
N PRO A 38 -1.37 3.52 -12.65
CA PRO A 38 -1.24 4.52 -11.59
C PRO A 38 -2.50 5.41 -11.48
N THR A 39 -3.68 4.80 -11.43
CA THR A 39 -4.98 5.50 -11.39
C THR A 39 -5.88 4.87 -10.34
N PHE A 40 -6.84 5.62 -9.78
CA PHE A 40 -7.76 5.06 -8.78
C PHE A 40 -8.75 4.06 -9.37
N THR A 41 -8.98 4.13 -10.68
CA THR A 41 -9.96 3.31 -11.41
C THR A 41 -9.31 2.16 -12.20
N GLY A 42 -8.00 2.00 -12.08
CA GLY A 42 -7.24 0.87 -12.61
C GLY A 42 -7.73 -0.47 -12.06
N LYS A 43 -7.46 -1.54 -12.81
CA LYS A 43 -7.86 -2.90 -12.48
C LYS A 43 -7.10 -3.36 -11.23
N THR A 44 -7.84 -3.97 -10.31
CA THR A 44 -7.26 -4.62 -9.12
C THR A 44 -6.47 -5.85 -9.52
N LEU A 45 -5.16 -5.84 -9.23
CA LEU A 45 -4.25 -6.97 -9.36
C LEU A 45 -4.11 -7.76 -8.04
N GLY A 46 -4.27 -7.09 -6.90
CA GLY A 46 -4.18 -7.72 -5.58
C GLY A 46 -4.42 -6.74 -4.44
N ILE A 47 -4.38 -7.24 -3.21
CA ILE A 47 -4.53 -6.44 -1.99
C ILE A 47 -3.29 -6.66 -1.11
N LEU A 48 -2.66 -5.56 -0.70
CA LEU A 48 -1.56 -5.57 0.25
C LEU A 48 -2.07 -5.12 1.62
N LYS A 49 -1.69 -5.85 2.67
CA LYS A 49 -2.10 -5.56 4.05
C LYS A 49 -1.06 -4.71 4.76
N TYR A 50 -1.46 -4.12 5.87
CA TYR A 50 -0.57 -3.40 6.79
C TYR A 50 0.69 -4.21 7.12
N GLY A 51 1.85 -3.55 7.10
CA GLY A 51 3.12 -4.19 7.40
C GLY A 51 3.72 -5.01 6.25
N ALA A 52 3.03 -5.15 5.11
CA ALA A 52 3.58 -5.83 3.95
C ALA A 52 4.80 -5.07 3.42
N LYS A 53 5.94 -5.76 3.30
CA LYS A 53 7.16 -5.24 2.70
C LYS A 53 7.08 -5.32 1.18
N VAL A 54 7.41 -4.23 0.52
CA VAL A 54 7.42 -4.11 -0.94
C VAL A 54 8.69 -3.40 -1.41
N SER A 55 9.17 -3.76 -2.59
CA SER A 55 10.27 -3.02 -3.25
C SER A 55 9.69 -2.04 -4.25
N ILE A 56 10.07 -0.77 -4.17
CA ILE A 56 9.62 0.28 -5.09
C ILE A 56 10.44 0.20 -6.37
N LEU A 57 9.83 -0.14 -7.50
CA LEU A 57 10.47 -0.19 -8.81
C LEU A 57 10.53 1.18 -9.49
N GLU A 58 9.47 1.97 -9.35
CA GLU A 58 9.31 3.26 -10.03
C GLU A 58 8.36 4.16 -9.23
N GLU A 59 8.54 5.48 -9.25
CA GLU A 59 7.58 6.46 -8.72
C GLU A 59 7.12 7.38 -9.85
N LYS A 60 5.79 7.53 -10.02
CA LYS A 60 5.18 8.34 -11.08
C LYS A 60 3.93 9.04 -10.55
N SER A 61 3.91 10.36 -10.61
CA SER A 61 2.72 11.19 -10.34
C SER A 61 1.99 10.87 -9.02
N GLY A 62 2.75 10.62 -7.95
CA GLY A 62 2.18 10.26 -6.62
C GLY A 62 1.88 8.78 -6.43
N TRP A 63 2.16 7.94 -7.43
CA TRP A 63 2.08 6.49 -7.37
C TRP A 63 3.46 5.87 -7.33
N ALA A 64 3.57 4.72 -6.70
CA ALA A 64 4.74 3.88 -6.71
C ALA A 64 4.38 2.55 -7.37
N ARG A 65 5.14 2.16 -8.39
CA ARG A 65 5.13 0.80 -8.91
C ARG A 65 5.95 -0.04 -7.95
N VAL A 66 5.33 -1.04 -7.35
CA VAL A 66 5.95 -1.90 -6.36
C VAL A 66 5.94 -3.35 -6.78
N SER A 67 6.89 -4.09 -6.22
CA SER A 67 7.01 -5.53 -6.30
C SER A 67 6.79 -6.13 -4.91
N ALA A 68 5.84 -7.04 -4.81
CA ALA A 68 5.48 -7.79 -3.61
C ALA A 68 5.72 -9.30 -3.83
N GLU A 69 5.77 -10.06 -2.73
CA GLU A 69 5.98 -11.52 -2.72
C GLU A 69 7.20 -11.98 -3.55
N GLY A 70 8.31 -11.25 -3.44
CA GLY A 70 9.55 -11.61 -4.14
C GLY A 70 9.46 -11.51 -5.66
N GLY A 71 8.57 -10.66 -6.20
CA GLY A 71 8.44 -10.45 -7.64
C GLY A 71 7.19 -11.03 -8.29
N LYS A 72 6.41 -11.83 -7.56
CA LYS A 72 5.19 -12.47 -8.10
C LYS A 72 4.06 -11.48 -8.38
N LEU A 73 3.96 -10.45 -7.55
CA LEU A 73 2.92 -9.43 -7.66
C LEU A 73 3.57 -8.08 -7.92
N GLN A 74 3.33 -7.52 -9.10
CA GLN A 74 3.82 -6.21 -9.49
C GLN A 74 2.67 -5.31 -9.92
N GLY A 75 2.68 -4.06 -9.47
CA GLY A 75 1.65 -3.10 -9.83
C GLY A 75 1.83 -1.77 -9.13
N TRP A 76 0.85 -0.89 -9.25
CA TRP A 76 0.85 0.47 -8.74
C TRP A 76 0.07 0.58 -7.44
N VAL A 77 0.66 1.31 -6.50
CA VAL A 77 0.07 1.67 -5.21
C VAL A 77 0.27 3.16 -5.01
N HIS A 78 -0.72 3.83 -4.44
CA HIS A 78 -0.62 5.25 -4.16
C HIS A 78 0.44 5.51 -3.07
N GLY A 79 1.26 6.54 -3.24
CA GLY A 79 2.39 6.83 -2.34
C GLY A 79 1.98 7.05 -0.90
N SER A 80 0.75 7.53 -0.64
CA SER A 80 0.23 7.69 0.73
C SER A 80 0.03 6.37 1.48
N ALA A 81 -0.07 5.24 0.76
CA ALA A 81 -0.30 3.94 1.37
C ALA A 81 1.00 3.23 1.80
N ILE A 82 2.16 3.74 1.36
CA ILE A 82 3.47 3.15 1.62
C ILE A 82 4.39 4.13 2.33
N THR A 83 5.30 3.63 3.15
CA THR A 83 6.33 4.42 3.82
C THR A 83 7.68 3.78 3.60
N LYS A 84 8.69 4.60 3.31
CA LYS A 84 10.10 4.17 3.19
C LYS A 84 10.75 3.96 4.58
N LYS A 85 10.04 4.29 5.66
CA LYS A 85 10.47 4.01 7.03
C LYS A 85 10.15 2.56 7.39
N SER A 86 11.04 1.88 8.10
CA SER A 86 10.81 0.52 8.57
C SER A 86 9.63 0.50 9.55
N VAL A 87 8.52 -0.12 9.18
CA VAL A 87 7.45 -0.43 10.13
C VAL A 87 7.82 -1.79 10.75
N ALA A 88 8.54 -1.76 11.87
CA ALA A 88 8.82 -2.97 12.62
C ALA A 88 7.55 -3.37 13.39
N LEU A 89 6.85 -4.42 12.93
CA LEU A 89 5.86 -5.10 13.76
C LEU A 89 6.62 -5.94 14.80
N SER A 90 6.83 -5.38 15.98
CA SER A 90 7.26 -6.16 17.14
C SER A 90 6.03 -6.70 17.86
N SER A 91 5.76 -8.00 17.69
CA SER A 91 4.77 -8.73 18.51
C SER A 91 5.29 -9.07 19.92
N GLN A 92 6.52 -8.68 20.25
CA GLN A 92 7.10 -8.78 21.58
C GLN A 92 7.72 -7.43 21.93
N GLY A 93 7.38 -6.93 23.13
CA GLY A 93 7.76 -5.59 23.59
C GLY A 93 9.26 -5.28 23.46
N GLY A 94 9.54 -4.01 23.14
CA GLY A 94 10.86 -3.42 23.23
C GLY A 94 11.44 -2.95 21.90
N THR A 95 11.59 -1.63 21.79
CA THR A 95 12.45 -0.88 20.86
C THR A 95 11.93 -0.67 19.42
N GLY A 96 11.33 0.51 19.20
CA GLY A 96 12.05 1.50 18.39
C GLY A 96 11.62 1.81 16.95
N THR A 97 10.41 1.48 16.46
CA THR A 97 9.81 2.19 15.29
C THR A 97 8.29 2.04 15.17
N GLY A 98 7.59 1.86 16.29
CA GLY A 98 6.14 1.97 16.39
C GLY A 98 5.79 3.04 17.41
N ALA A 99 4.71 3.79 17.19
CA ALA A 99 4.18 4.70 18.20
C ALA A 99 4.06 3.93 19.53
N THR A 100 4.64 4.47 20.60
CA THR A 100 4.55 3.88 21.94
C THR A 100 3.08 3.67 22.31
N SER A 101 2.78 2.69 23.16
CA SER A 101 1.40 2.47 23.64
C SER A 101 0.80 3.75 24.26
N ALA A 102 1.66 4.63 24.79
CA ALA A 102 1.30 5.95 25.28
C ALA A 102 1.02 6.98 24.16
N GLU A 103 1.78 7.00 23.06
CA GLU A 103 1.51 7.81 21.86
C GLU A 103 0.28 7.31 21.09
N VAL A 104 0.09 5.99 20.97
CA VAL A 104 -1.13 5.38 20.44
C VAL A 104 -2.32 5.72 21.32
N SER A 105 -2.16 5.65 22.65
CA SER A 105 -3.19 6.09 23.59
C SER A 105 -3.41 7.60 23.54
N LEU A 106 -2.38 8.42 23.27
CA LEU A 106 -2.46 9.89 23.17
C LEU A 106 -3.18 10.33 21.89
N ALA A 107 -2.85 9.71 20.75
CA ALA A 107 -3.55 9.85 19.47
C ALA A 107 -4.96 9.23 19.50
N GLY A 108 -5.18 8.25 20.38
CA GLY A 108 -6.43 7.53 20.59
C GLY A 108 -7.28 8.01 21.77
N LYS A 109 -6.96 9.12 22.47
CA LYS A 109 -7.72 9.64 23.65
C LYS A 109 -9.14 10.15 23.35
N GLY A 110 -9.75 9.67 22.27
CA GLY A 110 -11.13 9.99 21.90
C GLY A 110 -11.72 9.09 20.81
N PHE A 111 -10.90 8.25 20.16
CA PHE A 111 -11.30 7.46 18.99
C PHE A 111 -10.92 5.98 19.14
N SER A 112 -11.24 5.42 20.30
CA SER A 112 -11.11 3.98 20.55
C SER A 112 -12.49 3.32 20.56
N ALA A 113 -12.55 2.02 20.28
CA ALA A 113 -13.80 1.26 20.34
C ALA A 113 -14.48 1.37 21.72
N ALA A 114 -13.71 1.49 22.79
CA ALA A 114 -14.24 1.69 24.14
C ALA A 114 -14.89 3.08 24.33
N VAL A 115 -14.26 4.13 23.78
CA VAL A 115 -14.82 5.49 23.81
C VAL A 115 -16.09 5.58 22.97
N GLU A 116 -16.11 4.94 21.80
CA GLU A 116 -17.27 4.88 20.93
C GLU A 116 -18.44 4.13 21.59
N ALA A 117 -18.18 3.00 22.25
CA ALA A 117 -19.18 2.25 22.99
C ALA A 117 -19.77 3.07 24.16
N GLN A 118 -18.92 3.80 24.89
CA GLN A 118 -19.35 4.71 25.94
C GLN A 118 -20.13 5.90 25.39
N TYR A 119 -19.76 6.41 24.21
CA TYR A 119 -20.47 7.50 23.56
C TYR A 119 -21.84 7.06 23.03
N ARG A 120 -21.94 5.86 22.46
CA ARG A 120 -23.22 5.22 22.06
C ARG A 120 -24.17 5.08 23.24
N SER A 121 -23.69 4.63 24.39
CA SER A 121 -24.53 4.45 25.58
C SER A 121 -25.04 5.76 26.17
N GLN A 122 -24.25 6.84 26.07
CA GLN A 122 -24.63 8.17 26.55
C GLN A 122 -25.49 8.97 25.56
N ASN A 123 -25.46 8.62 24.27
CA ASN A 123 -26.11 9.39 23.20
C ASN A 123 -27.05 8.51 22.38
N ALA A 124 -28.03 7.87 23.03
CA ALA A 124 -29.01 6.99 22.37
C ALA A 124 -29.89 7.68 21.31
N ALA A 125 -29.93 9.02 21.27
CA ALA A 125 -30.65 9.80 20.27
C ALA A 125 -29.91 9.90 18.92
N LEU A 126 -28.63 9.52 18.86
CA LEU A 126 -27.85 9.56 17.62
C LEU A 126 -28.07 8.27 16.81
N ASP A 127 -28.18 8.41 15.49
CA ASP A 127 -28.33 7.29 14.57
C ASP A 127 -26.97 6.72 14.16
N PHE A 128 -26.43 5.87 15.04
CA PHE A 128 -25.20 5.12 14.75
C PHE A 128 -25.39 4.09 13.64
N ALA A 129 -26.61 3.62 13.39
CA ALA A 129 -26.86 2.63 12.33
C ALA A 129 -26.59 3.25 10.95
N THR A 130 -26.96 4.52 10.75
CA THR A 130 -26.62 5.24 9.52
C THR A 130 -25.11 5.45 9.37
N ILE A 131 -24.39 5.76 10.45
CA ILE A 131 -22.91 5.89 10.42
C ILE A 131 -22.26 4.54 10.05
N ASP A 132 -22.70 3.46 10.68
CA ASP A 132 -22.21 2.10 10.40
C ASP A 132 -22.54 1.65 8.97
N ALA A 133 -23.68 2.11 8.42
CA ALA A 133 -24.03 1.90 7.03
C ALA A 133 -23.10 2.69 6.10
N MET A 134 -22.79 3.95 6.41
CA MET A 134 -21.86 4.80 5.66
C MET A 134 -20.45 4.20 5.61
N GLU A 135 -19.96 3.64 6.72
CA GLU A 135 -18.63 3.00 6.77
C GLU A 135 -18.52 1.82 5.77
N LYS A 136 -19.63 1.12 5.53
CA LYS A 136 -19.72 -0.04 4.64
C LYS A 136 -19.91 0.33 3.17
N VAL A 137 -20.21 1.59 2.85
CA VAL A 137 -20.37 2.03 1.46
C VAL A 137 -19.06 1.81 0.70
N ARG A 138 -19.14 1.08 -0.41
CA ARG A 138 -18.03 0.82 -1.32
C ARG A 138 -18.51 1.11 -2.73
N PHE A 139 -17.76 1.94 -3.45
CA PHE A 139 -18.07 2.28 -4.84
C PHE A 139 -17.39 1.29 -5.79
N ARG A 140 -18.13 0.84 -6.80
CA ARG A 140 -17.54 0.03 -7.87
C ARG A 140 -16.69 0.93 -8.77
N PRO A 141 -15.53 0.44 -9.26
CA PRO A 141 -14.68 1.24 -10.14
C PRO A 141 -15.41 1.79 -11.38
N ASP A 142 -16.33 1.02 -11.97
CA ASP A 142 -17.09 1.43 -13.15
C ASP A 142 -18.09 2.56 -12.85
N GLU A 143 -18.74 2.50 -11.68
CA GLU A 143 -19.65 3.54 -11.20
C GLU A 143 -18.88 4.83 -10.90
N LEU A 144 -17.70 4.71 -10.30
CA LEU A 144 -16.81 5.84 -10.06
C LEU A 144 -16.35 6.47 -11.39
N LYS A 145 -16.00 5.67 -12.40
CA LYS A 145 -15.67 6.18 -13.74
C LYS A 145 -16.83 6.94 -14.36
N ALA A 146 -18.05 6.39 -14.30
CA ALA A 146 -19.25 7.03 -14.83
C ALA A 146 -19.54 8.36 -14.11
N PHE A 147 -19.39 8.39 -12.78
CA PHE A 147 -19.53 9.60 -11.98
C PHE A 147 -18.50 10.67 -12.35
N LEU A 148 -17.22 10.30 -12.48
CA LEU A 148 -16.16 11.21 -12.88
C LEU A 148 -16.39 11.79 -14.29
N ALA A 149 -16.84 10.95 -15.23
CA ALA A 149 -17.17 11.36 -16.59
C ALA A 149 -18.37 12.33 -16.62
N ALA A 150 -19.44 12.03 -15.87
CA ALA A 150 -20.62 12.89 -15.78
C ALA A 150 -20.31 14.25 -15.12
N GLY A 151 -19.44 14.26 -14.11
CA GLY A 151 -19.03 15.47 -13.40
C GLY A 151 -17.94 16.29 -14.08
N GLY A 152 -17.36 15.81 -15.19
CA GLY A 152 -16.19 16.44 -15.82
C GLY A 152 -14.95 16.48 -14.90
N ILE A 153 -14.88 15.58 -13.93
CA ILE A 153 -13.84 15.58 -12.89
C ILE A 153 -12.65 14.76 -13.40
N LEU A 154 -11.51 15.42 -13.57
CA LEU A 154 -10.25 14.78 -13.93
C LEU A 154 -9.38 14.61 -12.67
N PRO A 155 -9.24 13.40 -12.11
CA PRO A 155 -8.39 13.20 -10.95
C PRO A 155 -6.93 13.46 -11.30
N LYS A 156 -6.20 14.15 -10.41
CA LYS A 156 -4.74 14.27 -10.48
C LYS A 156 -4.13 12.88 -10.25
N GLY A 157 -3.88 12.17 -11.34
CA GLY A 157 -3.52 10.74 -11.35
C GLY A 157 -4.04 9.98 -12.57
N GLY A 158 -4.97 10.56 -13.35
CA GLY A 158 -5.54 9.91 -14.53
C GLY A 158 -6.73 9.00 -14.21
N LEU A 159 -7.49 8.64 -15.25
CA LEU A 159 -8.59 7.66 -15.21
C LEU A 159 -8.03 6.25 -15.39
#